data_AF-A0A0P7K5M4-F1
#
_entry.id   AF-A0A0P7K5M4-F1
#
_cell.length_a   1.000
_cell.length_b   1.000
_cell.length_c   1.000
_cell.angle_alpha   90.00
_cell.angle_beta   90.00
_cell.angle_gamma   90.00
#
_symmetry.space_group_name_H-M   'P 1'
#
loop_
_entity.id
_entity.type
_entity.pdbx_description
1 polymer ?
#
loop_
_entity_poly.entity_id
_entity_poly.type
_entity_poly.pdbx_seq_one_letter_code
_entity_poly.pdbx_strand_id
1 'polypeptide(L)'
;MLVKGYRFSLPIFYWFHYIPIFLLTSYKALFFDWQIQNFYFNELEDFGRYVMVLATSFIEAFIYLLIIRLIVYLCQKVVKKS
;
A
#
# COMPACT_ATOMS: atom_id res chain seq x y z
N MET A 1 20.11 -27.10 -12.79
CA MET A 1 20.35 -25.71 -13.23
C MET A 1 19.29 -24.85 -12.55
N LEU A 2 19.64 -24.20 -11.43
CA LEU A 2 18.69 -23.40 -10.65
C LEU A 2 18.20 -22.23 -11.50
N VAL A 3 16.91 -22.25 -11.82
CA VAL A 3 16.19 -21.25 -12.60
C VAL A 3 16.51 -19.88 -12.03
N LYS A 4 17.02 -18.97 -12.88
CA LYS A 4 17.32 -17.58 -12.52
C LYS A 4 16.18 -17.02 -11.68
N GLY A 5 16.44 -16.85 -10.38
CA GLY A 5 15.50 -16.23 -9.45
C GLY A 5 15.09 -14.88 -10.02
N TYR A 6 13.78 -14.73 -10.27
CA TYR A 6 13.22 -13.49 -10.78
C TYR A 6 13.51 -12.42 -9.72
N ARG A 7 14.51 -11.56 -9.93
CA ARG A 7 14.75 -10.42 -9.06
C ARG A 7 13.53 -9.52 -9.20
N PHE A 8 12.69 -9.48 -8.17
CA PHE A 8 11.56 -8.57 -8.10
C PHE A 8 12.11 -7.15 -7.90
N SER A 9 12.54 -6.51 -8.97
CA SER A 9 12.87 -5.10 -8.96
C SER A 9 11.62 -4.31 -9.33
N LEU A 10 11.18 -3.47 -8.41
CA LEU A 10 10.18 -2.44 -8.70
C LEU A 10 10.90 -1.22 -9.27
N PRO A 11 10.51 -0.73 -10.46
CA PRO A 11 11.03 0.53 -10.99
C PRO A 11 10.78 1.67 -10.01
N ILE A 12 11.70 2.65 -9.95
CA ILE A 12 11.63 3.83 -9.06
C ILE A 12 10.28 4.56 -9.18
N PHE A 13 9.67 4.56 -10.36
CA PHE A 13 8.35 5.15 -10.61
C PHE A 13 7.23 4.56 -9.71
N TYR A 14 7.26 3.25 -9.45
CA TYR A 14 6.27 2.59 -8.58
C TYR A 14 6.49 2.96 -7.12
N TRP A 15 7.76 3.13 -6.70
CA TRP A 15 8.08 3.64 -5.37
C TRP A 15 7.62 5.09 -5.19
N PHE A 16 7.72 5.91 -6.24
CA PHE A 16 7.18 7.27 -6.21
C PHE A 16 5.66 7.31 -6.06
N HIS A 17 4.94 6.34 -6.62
CA HIS A 17 3.48 6.20 -6.44
C HIS A 17 3.12 5.59 -5.08
N TYR A 18 4.00 4.77 -4.52
CA TYR A 18 3.78 4.15 -3.22
C TYR A 18 3.61 5.19 -2.10
N ILE A 19 4.50 6.19 -2.06
CA ILE A 19 4.50 7.23 -1.02
C ILE A 19 3.15 7.98 -0.92
N PRO A 20 2.60 8.59 -2.00
CA PRO A 20 1.33 9.28 -1.92
C PRO A 20 0.16 8.33 -1.63
N ILE A 21 0.18 7.10 -2.17
CA ILE A 21 -0.85 6.09 -1.85
C ILE A 21 -0.84 5.76 -0.36
N PHE A 22 0.35 5.52 0.20
CA PHE A 22 0.54 5.23 1.62
C PHE A 22 0.12 6.39 2.53
N LEU A 23 0.44 7.64 2.15
CA LEU A 23 0.00 8.82 2.90
C LEU A 23 -1.51 8.98 2.86
N LEU A 24 -2.14 8.75 1.70
CA LEU A 24 -3.60 8.81 1.56
C LEU A 24 -4.31 7.72 2.36
N THR A 25 -3.83 6.48 2.33
CA THR A 25 -4.41 5.38 3.12
C THR A 25 -4.24 5.62 4.61
N SER A 26 -3.07 6.08 5.03
CA SER A 26 -2.81 6.43 6.44
C SER A 26 -3.71 7.56 6.92
N TYR A 27 -3.88 8.60 6.11
CA TYR A 27 -4.79 9.71 6.43
C TYR A 27 -6.24 9.23 6.55
N LYS A 28 -6.71 8.42 5.59
CA LYS A 28 -8.04 7.83 5.63
C LYS A 28 -8.24 6.97 6.89
N ALA A 29 -7.28 6.11 7.20
CA ALA A 29 -7.33 5.24 8.37
C ALA A 29 -7.33 6.02 9.69
N LEU A 30 -6.65 7.16 9.77
CA LEU A 30 -6.64 8.01 10.98
C LEU A 30 -7.93 8.79 11.19
N PHE A 31 -8.50 9.36 10.12
CA PHE A 31 -9.57 10.36 10.25
C PHE A 31 -10.96 9.85 9.90
N PHE A 32 -11.07 8.76 9.14
CA PHE A 32 -12.36 8.22 8.67
C PHE A 32 -12.66 6.83 9.22
N ASP A 33 -11.69 6.16 9.83
CA ASP A 33 -11.92 4.84 10.42
C ASP A 33 -12.50 4.97 11.84
N TRP A 34 -13.81 4.85 11.92
CA TRP A 34 -14.58 4.92 13.16
C TRP A 34 -14.14 3.87 14.19
N GLN A 35 -13.62 2.71 13.75
CA GLN A 35 -13.12 1.70 14.70
C GLN A 35 -11.88 2.19 15.44
N ILE A 36 -11.01 2.94 14.77
CA ILE A 36 -9.74 3.42 15.27
C ILE A 36 -9.94 4.65 16.17
N GLN A 37 -10.93 5.49 15.85
CA GLN A 37 -11.32 6.64 16.66
C GLN A 37 -11.93 6.28 18.02
N ASN A 38 -12.55 5.10 18.18
CA ASN A 38 -13.19 4.72 19.44
C ASN A 38 -12.23 4.14 20.51
N PHE A 39 -10.95 3.91 20.20
CA PHE A 39 -9.94 3.45 21.17
C PHE A 39 -9.29 4.61 21.96
N TYR A 40 -9.95 5.76 22.07
CA TYR A 40 -9.38 7.04 22.53
C TYR A 40 -9.39 7.23 24.05
N PHE A 41 -9.04 6.19 24.83
CA PHE A 41 -9.20 6.26 26.29
C PHE A 41 -7.88 6.29 27.10
N ASN A 42 -6.69 6.15 26.48
CA ASN A 42 -5.39 6.25 27.19
C ASN A 42 -4.16 6.57 26.30
N GLU A 43 -3.16 7.30 26.82
CA GLU A 43 -1.97 7.75 26.04
C GLU A 43 -1.09 6.60 25.48
N LEU A 44 -1.01 5.47 26.20
CA LEU A 44 -0.33 4.26 25.72
C LEU A 44 -1.09 3.57 24.58
N GLU A 45 -2.41 3.71 24.57
CA GLU A 45 -3.30 3.21 23.52
C GLU A 45 -3.17 4.05 22.24
N ASP A 46 -2.94 5.36 22.37
CA ASP A 46 -2.70 6.27 21.24
C ASP A 46 -1.45 5.89 20.44
N PHE A 47 -0.35 5.50 21.11
CA PHE A 47 0.84 5.01 20.40
C PHE A 47 0.56 3.71 19.64
N GLY A 48 -0.09 2.74 20.30
CA GLY A 48 -0.50 1.48 19.68
C GLY A 48 -1.38 1.70 18.46
N ARG A 49 -2.27 2.69 18.51
CA ARG A 49 -3.13 3.09 17.40
C ARG A 49 -2.34 3.56 16.19
N TYR A 50 -1.39 4.48 16.36
CA TYR A 50 -0.57 4.96 15.25
C TYR A 50 0.24 3.82 14.61
N VAL A 51 0.79 2.92 15.43
CA VAL A 51 1.52 1.74 14.93
C VAL A 51 0.60 0.83 14.12
N MET A 52 -0.61 0.56 14.60
CA MET A 52 -1.59 -0.28 13.90
C MET A 52 -2.06 0.34 12.59
N VAL A 53 -2.39 1.65 12.60
CA VAL A 53 -2.74 2.40 11.39
C VAL A 53 -1.61 2.36 10.37
N LEU A 54 -0.37 2.60 10.79
CA LEU A 54 0.79 2.56 9.90
C LEU A 54 0.97 1.16 9.30
N ALA A 55 0.83 0.10 10.12
CA ALA A 55 0.95 -1.28 9.66
C ALA A 55 -0.15 -1.67 8.67
N THR A 56 -1.42 -1.34 8.95
CA THR A 56 -2.54 -1.63 8.04
C THR A 56 -2.44 -0.82 6.75
N SER A 57 -2.11 0.47 6.85
CA SER A 57 -1.93 1.35 5.69
C SER A 57 -0.75 0.94 4.83
N PHE A 58 0.31 0.39 5.43
CA PHE A 58 1.47 -0.12 4.71
C PHE A 58 1.09 -1.34 3.84
N ILE A 59 0.33 -2.26 4.43
CA ILE A 59 -0.20 -3.44 3.73
C ILE A 59 -1.17 -3.03 2.63
N GLU A 60 -2.10 -2.11 2.91
CA GLU A 60 -3.09 -1.63 1.94
C GLU A 60 -2.41 -0.93 0.75
N ALA A 61 -1.45 -0.04 1.01
CA ALA A 61 -0.67 0.62 -0.03
C ALA A 61 0.15 -0.37 -0.87
N PHE A 62 0.68 -1.44 -0.25
CA PHE A 62 1.40 -2.48 -0.96
C PHE A 62 0.47 -3.26 -1.90
N ILE A 63 -0.74 -3.61 -1.46
CA ILE A 63 -1.76 -4.25 -2.29
C ILE A 63 -2.15 -3.36 -3.46
N TYR A 64 -2.38 -2.06 -3.22
CA TYR A 64 -2.67 -1.11 -4.30
C TYR A 64 -1.56 -1.04 -5.34
N LEU A 65 -0.30 -1.06 -4.91
CA LEU A 65 0.83 -1.09 -5.84
C LEU A 65 0.82 -2.35 -6.71
N LEU A 66 0.51 -3.52 -6.13
CA LEU A 66 0.37 -4.77 -6.88
C LEU A 66 -0.77 -4.70 -7.91
N ILE A 67 -1.91 -4.11 -7.53
CA ILE A 67 -3.06 -3.92 -8.43
C ILE A 67 -2.69 -2.98 -9.58
N ILE A 68 -2.05 -1.84 -9.30
CA ILE A 68 -1.61 -0.89 -10.34
C ILE A 68 -0.67 -1.60 -11.32
N ARG A 69 0.29 -2.38 -10.81
CA ARG A 69 1.20 -3.15 -11.67
C ARG A 69 0.46 -4.17 -12.54
N LEU A 70 -0.54 -4.85 -11.97
CA LEU A 70 -1.37 -5.79 -12.73
C LEU A 70 -2.15 -5.08 -13.84
N ILE A 71 -2.75 -3.92 -13.55
CA ILE A 71 -3.47 -3.11 -14.54
C ILE A 71 -2.53 -2.67 -15.66
N VAL A 72 -1.35 -2.14 -15.33
CA VAL A 72 -0.36 -1.73 -16.34
C VAL A 72 0.06 -2.91 -17.22
N TYR A 73 0.29 -4.08 -16.63
CA TYR A 73 0.60 -5.30 -17.39
C TYR A 73 -0.53 -5.71 -18.34
N LEU A 74 -1.77 -5.69 -17.86
CA LEU A 74 -2.95 -6.01 -18.68
C LEU A 74 -3.11 -5.00 -19.83
N CYS A 75 -3.00 -3.70 -19.57
CA CYS A 75 -3.06 -2.65 -20.59
C CYS A 75 -1.99 -2.85 -21.66
N GLN A 76 -0.74 -3.12 -21.27
CA GLN A 76 0.34 -3.41 -22.22
C GLN A 76 0.03 -4.64 -23.09
N LYS A 77 -0.58 -5.67 -22.51
CA LYS A 77 -0.97 -6.88 -23.25
C LYS A 77 -2.08 -6.61 -24.26
N VAL A 78 -3.05 -5.76 -23.92
CA VAL A 78 -4.13 -5.35 -24.84
C VAL A 78 -3.58 -4.49 -25.97
N VAL A 79 -2.75 -3.49 -25.67
CA VAL A 79 -2.15 -2.60 -26.67
C VAL A 79 -1.24 -3.35 -27.63
N LYS A 80 -0.44 -4.31 -27.15
CA LYS A 80 0.41 -5.15 -28.04
C LYS A 80 -0.36 -6.14 -28.90
N LYS A 81 -1.62 -6.42 -28.56
CA LYS A 81 -2.49 -7.34 -29.31
C LYS A 81 -3.33 -6.60 -30.36
N SER A 82 -3.45 -5.27 -30.26
CA SER A 82 -4.04 -4.39 -31.27
C SER A 82 -3.01 -3.98 -32.32
#